data_AF-A0A6V7QPG4-F1
#
_entry.id   AF-A0A6V7QPG4-F1
#
_cell.length_a   1.000
_cell.length_b   1.000
_cell.length_c   1.000
_cell.angle_alpha   90.00
_cell.angle_beta   90.00
_cell.angle_gamma   90.00
#
_symmetry.space_group_name_H-M   'P 1'
#
loop_
_entity.id
_entity.type
_entity.pdbx_description
1 polymer ?
#
loop_
_entity_poly.entity_id
_entity_poly.type
_entity_poly.pdbx_seq_one_letter_code
_entity_poly.pdbx_strand_id
1 'polypeptide(L)'
;MEVPESYIATLPKSGRASVGDSIYKYMLTPDQFSPDYLLGCLDLSSEHEALEIADRVEAAMYVWRRKASINHSKSSWDMVKDLMGDNDKNVMLASRAESLLLCLKQRFPGLSQTTLDTSKIQYNKDVGQAILESYSRVLESLAYNIVSWIDDVLLADGSCKKR
;
A
#
# COMPACT_ATOMS: atom_id res chain seq x y z
N MET A 1 9.70 -9.97 -5.00
CA MET A 1 9.95 -9.40 -6.33
C MET A 1 10.65 -8.08 -6.19
N GLU A 2 11.74 -7.90 -6.94
CA GLU A 2 12.48 -6.64 -6.99
C GLU A 2 11.63 -5.54 -7.64
N VAL A 3 11.83 -4.30 -7.18
CA VAL A 3 11.15 -3.14 -7.76
C VAL A 3 11.87 -2.72 -9.03
N PRO A 4 11.19 -2.67 -10.19
CA PRO A 4 11.83 -2.32 -11.46
C PRO A 4 12.32 -0.87 -11.49
N GLU A 5 13.47 -0.63 -12.13
CA GLU A 5 14.01 0.73 -12.30
C GLU A 5 13.06 1.66 -13.06
N SER A 6 12.27 1.11 -13.99
CA SER A 6 11.23 1.84 -14.73
C SER A 6 10.18 2.44 -13.81
N TYR A 7 9.74 1.70 -12.78
CA TYR A 7 8.82 2.23 -11.77
C TYR A 7 9.49 3.28 -10.90
N ILE A 8 10.75 3.05 -10.52
CA ILE A 8 11.49 4.03 -9.70
C ILE A 8 11.62 5.38 -10.42
N ALA A 9 11.77 5.36 -11.75
CA ALA A 9 11.86 6.56 -12.57
C ALA A 9 10.55 7.38 -12.64
N THR A 10 9.39 6.75 -12.40
CA THR A 10 8.09 7.45 -12.39
C THR A 10 7.73 8.04 -11.02
N LEU A 11 8.46 7.67 -9.96
CA LEU A 11 8.15 8.11 -8.61
C LEU A 11 8.34 9.62 -8.41
N PRO A 12 7.46 10.28 -7.64
CA PRO A 12 7.63 11.68 -7.25
C PRO A 12 8.90 11.92 -6.42
N LYS A 13 9.42 13.16 -6.47
CA LYS A 13 10.62 13.58 -5.71
C LYS A 13 10.44 13.53 -4.18
N SER A 14 9.20 13.48 -3.69
CA SER A 14 8.90 13.40 -2.26
C SER A 14 7.64 12.55 -2.01
N GLY A 15 7.63 11.76 -0.93
CA GLY A 15 6.46 10.95 -0.58
C GLY A 15 5.23 11.82 -0.27
N ARG A 16 5.42 13.03 0.26
CA ARG A 16 4.37 14.04 0.43
C ARG A 16 3.67 14.38 -0.89
N ALA A 17 4.41 14.48 -2.00
CA ALA A 17 3.81 14.76 -3.30
C ALA A 17 2.95 13.59 -3.82
N SER A 18 3.23 12.36 -3.40
CA SER A 18 2.41 11.19 -3.76
C SER A 18 1.12 11.13 -2.94
N VAL A 19 1.20 11.20 -1.61
CA VAL A 19 -0.01 11.09 -0.75
C VAL A 19 -0.81 12.38 -0.66
N GLY A 20 -0.20 13.53 -0.92
CA GLY A 20 -0.84 14.84 -0.75
C GLY A 20 -0.82 15.35 0.70
N ASP A 21 -1.15 16.62 0.86
CA ASP A 21 -0.96 17.35 2.13
C ASP A 21 -1.82 16.84 3.28
N SER A 22 -3.08 16.49 2.99
CA SER A 22 -4.02 16.01 4.01
C SER A 22 -3.57 14.70 4.64
N ILE A 23 -3.24 13.72 3.80
CA ILE A 23 -2.75 12.39 4.25
C ILE A 23 -1.39 12.55 4.93
N TYR A 24 -0.47 13.33 4.34
CA TYR A 24 0.84 13.57 4.92
C TYR A 24 0.78 14.19 6.32
N LYS A 25 -0.06 15.21 6.51
CA LYS A 25 -0.24 15.87 7.81
C LYS A 25 -0.79 14.89 8.86
N TYR A 26 -1.76 14.06 8.47
CA TYR A 26 -2.30 13.04 9.38
C TYR A 26 -1.24 12.01 9.79
N MET A 27 -0.47 11.50 8.81
CA MET A 27 0.62 10.55 9.04
C MET A 27 1.80 11.14 9.84
N LEU A 28 1.93 12.46 9.93
CA LEU A 28 2.99 13.12 10.71
C LEU A 28 2.65 13.25 12.21
N THR A 29 1.38 13.08 12.58
CA THR A 29 0.92 13.32 13.96
C THR A 29 1.55 12.32 14.94
N PRO A 30 2.35 12.75 15.93
CA PRO A 30 3.24 11.86 16.67
C PRO A 30 2.54 10.74 17.46
N ASP A 31 1.31 10.94 17.98
CA ASP A 31 0.76 10.04 19.00
C ASP A 31 -0.60 9.35 18.67
N GLN A 32 -1.20 9.58 17.49
CA GLN A 32 -2.58 9.11 17.21
C GLN A 32 -2.79 8.56 15.78
N PHE A 33 -1.79 7.90 15.20
CA PHE A 33 -1.98 7.32 13.88
C PHE A 33 -2.85 6.06 13.95
N SER A 34 -4.11 6.19 13.54
CA SER A 34 -4.99 5.07 13.23
C SER A 34 -5.21 5.01 11.71
N PRO A 35 -4.80 3.93 11.04
CA PRO A 35 -5.04 3.75 9.60
C PRO A 35 -6.54 3.63 9.32
N ASP A 36 -7.30 2.92 10.16
CA ASP A 36 -8.75 2.77 10.01
C ASP A 36 -9.48 4.11 10.06
N TYR A 37 -9.11 4.99 11.00
CA TYR A 37 -9.71 6.32 11.10
C TYR A 37 -9.38 7.16 9.86
N LEU A 38 -8.12 7.12 9.39
CA LEU A 38 -7.72 7.84 8.19
C LEU A 38 -8.54 7.37 6.98
N LEU A 39 -8.68 6.05 6.78
CA LEU A 39 -9.51 5.49 5.72
C LEU A 39 -11.00 5.84 5.89
N GLY A 40 -11.47 6.06 7.11
CA GLY A 40 -12.83 6.57 7.37
C GLY A 40 -13.03 8.03 6.97
N CYS A 41 -11.95 8.81 6.88
CA CYS A 41 -11.97 10.22 6.49
C CYS A 41 -11.71 10.44 4.99
N LEU A 42 -11.28 9.41 4.26
CA LEU A 42 -11.05 9.47 2.82
C LEU A 42 -12.31 9.12 2.05
N ASP A 43 -12.48 9.74 0.88
CA ASP A 43 -13.50 9.31 -0.05
C ASP A 43 -13.06 8.01 -0.71
N LEU A 44 -13.79 6.95 -0.42
CA LEU A 44 -13.56 5.58 -0.89
C LEU A 44 -14.88 5.06 -1.48
N SER A 45 -15.55 5.92 -2.25
CA SER A 45 -16.88 5.64 -2.81
C SER A 45 -16.82 4.58 -3.90
N SER A 46 -15.66 4.44 -4.55
CA SER A 46 -15.43 3.46 -5.62
C SER A 46 -14.14 2.67 -5.43
N GLU A 47 -14.08 1.49 -6.06
CA GLU A 47 -12.85 0.70 -6.14
C GLU A 47 -11.71 1.49 -6.79
N HIS A 48 -12.02 2.31 -7.80
CA HIS A 48 -11.03 3.12 -8.50
C HIS A 48 -10.34 4.13 -7.57
N GLU A 49 -11.11 4.82 -6.73
CA GLU A 49 -10.56 5.75 -5.73
C GLU A 49 -9.71 5.02 -4.68
N ALA A 50 -10.18 3.85 -4.22
CA ALA A 50 -9.40 3.02 -3.32
C ALA A 50 -8.07 2.59 -3.94
N LEU A 51 -8.07 2.21 -5.22
CA LEU A 51 -6.85 1.82 -5.94
C LEU A 51 -5.90 3.00 -6.13
N GLU A 52 -6.41 4.18 -6.48
CA GLU A 52 -5.59 5.39 -6.62
C GLU A 52 -4.90 5.74 -5.30
N ILE A 53 -5.61 5.64 -4.18
CA ILE A 53 -5.06 5.85 -2.84
C ILE A 53 -3.99 4.79 -2.54
N ALA A 54 -4.23 3.51 -2.88
CA ALA A 54 -3.26 2.43 -2.70
C ALA A 54 -1.95 2.74 -3.45
N ASP A 55 -2.05 3.11 -4.73
CA ASP A 55 -0.91 3.46 -5.58
C ASP A 55 -0.12 4.63 -5.02
N ARG A 56 -0.81 5.68 -4.57
CA ARG A 56 -0.19 6.89 -4.00
C ARG A 56 0.52 6.62 -2.67
N VAL A 57 -0.09 5.80 -1.80
CA VAL A 57 0.48 5.40 -0.51
C VAL A 57 1.69 4.49 -0.73
N GLU A 58 1.61 3.53 -1.66
CA GLU A 58 2.70 2.62 -1.99
C GLU A 58 3.91 3.37 -2.60
N ALA A 59 3.65 4.31 -3.51
CA ALA A 59 4.67 5.21 -4.05
C ALA A 59 5.36 6.02 -2.94
N ALA A 60 4.59 6.61 -2.00
CA ALA A 60 5.15 7.37 -0.89
C ALA A 60 6.00 6.50 0.05
N MET A 61 5.50 5.31 0.39
CA MET A 61 6.22 4.32 1.19
C MET A 61 7.60 4.04 0.59
N TYR A 62 7.66 3.77 -0.72
CA TYR A 62 8.92 3.47 -1.39
C TYR A 62 9.88 4.66 -1.40
N VAL A 63 9.37 5.88 -1.63
CA VAL A 63 10.18 7.11 -1.56
C VAL A 63 10.75 7.31 -0.16
N TRP A 64 9.97 7.11 0.90
CA TRP A 64 10.43 7.25 2.28
C TRP A 64 11.44 6.16 2.67
N ARG A 65 11.19 4.89 2.32
CA ARG A 65 12.15 3.80 2.52
C ARG A 65 13.49 4.10 1.86
N ARG A 66 13.47 4.58 0.60
CA ARG A 66 14.69 4.93 -0.14
C ARG A 66 15.44 6.08 0.52
N LYS A 67 14.74 7.13 0.98
CA LYS A 67 15.37 8.26 1.69
C LYS A 67 16.00 7.83 3.01
N ALA A 68 15.34 6.96 3.76
CA ALA A 68 15.90 6.39 4.98
C ALA A 68 17.19 5.60 4.69
N SER A 69 17.19 4.73 3.68
CA SER A 69 18.37 3.91 3.32
C SER A 69 19.57 4.73 2.80
N ILE A 70 19.34 5.82 2.06
CA ILE A 70 20.41 6.66 1.52
C ILE A 70 21.19 7.36 2.65
N ASN A 71 20.51 7.74 3.73
CA ASN A 71 21.12 8.47 4.85
C ASN A 71 22.04 7.59 5.71
N HIS A 72 21.95 6.25 5.60
CA HIS A 72 22.84 5.32 6.31
C HIS A 72 24.20 5.12 5.64
N SER A 73 24.37 5.47 4.35
CA SER A 73 25.60 5.18 3.58
C SER A 73 26.53 6.39 3.37
N LYS A 74 26.12 7.61 3.77
CA LYS A 74 26.95 8.83 3.68
C LYS A 74 27.11 9.48 5.05
N SER A 75 28.11 9.04 5.84
CA SER A 75 28.48 9.73 7.08
C SER A 75 29.38 10.94 6.78
N SER A 76 28.78 12.10 6.53
CA SER A 76 29.45 13.39 6.75
C SER A 76 29.07 13.88 8.15
N TRP A 77 30.05 13.93 9.05
CA TRP A 77 29.84 14.13 10.49
C TRP A 77 29.23 15.50 10.88
N ASP A 78 29.22 16.48 9.97
CA ASP A 78 28.69 17.84 10.24
C ASP A 78 27.18 18.01 9.98
N MET A 79 26.50 16.99 9.42
CA MET A 79 25.08 17.07 9.04
C MET A 79 24.17 16.14 9.87
N VAL A 80 24.74 15.46 10.86
CA VAL A 80 24.12 14.31 11.57
C VAL A 80 22.95 14.70 12.47
N LYS A 81 22.93 15.90 13.04
CA LYS A 81 21.94 16.26 14.09
C LYS A 81 20.53 16.53 13.54
N ASP A 82 20.41 17.21 12.39
CA ASP A 82 19.13 17.45 11.72
C ASP A 82 18.68 16.26 10.84
N LEU A 83 19.64 15.51 10.29
CA LEU A 83 19.35 14.35 9.43
C LEU A 83 18.92 13.11 10.23
N MET A 84 19.35 12.94 11.48
CA MET A 84 18.86 11.84 12.33
C MET A 84 17.35 11.96 12.58
N GLY A 85 16.85 13.18 12.85
CA GLY A 85 15.41 13.43 13.01
C GLY A 85 14.61 13.18 11.73
N ASP A 86 15.14 13.55 10.56
CA ASP A 86 14.46 13.31 9.27
C ASP A 86 14.55 11.83 8.83
N ASN A 87 15.59 11.10 9.24
CA ASN A 87 15.71 9.66 9.00
C ASN A 87 14.65 8.88 9.79
N ASP A 88 14.55 9.11 11.10
CA ASP A 88 13.57 8.47 11.96
C ASP A 88 12.14 8.81 11.51
N LYS A 89 11.93 10.04 11.05
CA LYS A 89 10.68 10.47 10.42
C LYS A 89 10.37 9.70 9.14
N ASN A 90 11.33 9.52 8.23
CA ASN A 90 11.09 8.77 6.99
C ASN A 90 10.82 7.28 7.27
N VAL A 91 11.50 6.66 8.24
CA VAL A 91 11.22 5.29 8.68
C VAL A 91 9.80 5.19 9.26
N MET A 92 9.42 6.12 10.14
CA MET A 92 8.09 6.17 10.74
C MET A 92 6.99 6.37 9.68
N LEU A 93 7.18 7.30 8.74
CA LEU A 93 6.23 7.53 7.65
C LEU A 93 6.11 6.31 6.73
N ALA A 94 7.21 5.64 6.40
CA ALA A 94 7.19 4.40 5.61
C ALA A 94 6.43 3.28 6.33
N SER A 95 6.64 3.11 7.64
CA SER A 95 5.92 2.11 8.44
C SER A 95 4.43 2.43 8.51
N ARG A 96 4.05 3.70 8.71
CA ARG A 96 2.63 4.12 8.70
C ARG A 96 1.97 3.93 7.34
N ALA A 97 2.71 4.14 6.25
CA ALA A 97 2.21 3.89 4.89
C ALA A 97 1.95 2.41 4.65
N GLU A 98 2.82 1.53 5.15
CA GLU A 98 2.65 0.09 5.09
C GLU A 98 1.40 -0.36 5.87
N SER A 99 1.20 0.15 7.09
CA SER A 99 -0.01 -0.15 7.88
C SER A 99 -1.28 0.36 7.19
N LEU A 100 -1.23 1.54 6.58
CA LEU A 100 -2.36 2.11 5.83
C LEU A 100 -2.71 1.26 4.61
N LEU A 101 -1.71 0.86 3.82
CA LEU A 101 -1.90 0.01 2.64
C LEU A 101 -2.46 -1.36 3.02
N LEU A 102 -1.99 -1.95 4.12
CA LEU A 102 -2.50 -3.22 4.64
C LEU A 102 -3.98 -3.11 5.02
N CYS A 103 -4.34 -2.09 5.79
CA CYS A 103 -5.73 -1.86 6.22
C CYS A 103 -6.65 -1.59 5.01
N LEU A 104 -6.16 -0.88 4.00
CA LEU A 104 -6.88 -0.66 2.75
C LEU A 104 -7.15 -1.98 2.00
N LYS A 105 -6.14 -2.85 1.85
CA LYS A 105 -6.31 -4.18 1.23
C LYS A 105 -7.28 -5.08 2.02
N GLN A 106 -7.32 -4.96 3.35
CA GLN A 106 -8.29 -5.69 4.18
C GLN A 106 -9.73 -5.19 3.99
N ARG A 107 -9.90 -3.88 3.81
CA ARG A 107 -11.22 -3.26 3.57
C ARG A 107 -11.74 -3.53 2.15
N PHE A 108 -10.84 -3.74 1.20
CA PHE A 108 -11.14 -4.04 -0.20
C PHE A 108 -10.44 -5.33 -0.64
N PRO A 109 -10.92 -6.51 -0.22
CA PRO A 109 -10.29 -7.79 -0.56
C PRO A 109 -10.31 -8.11 -2.07
N GLY A 110 -11.20 -7.47 -2.83
CA GLY A 110 -11.26 -7.55 -4.30
C GLY A 110 -10.51 -6.45 -5.04
N LEU A 111 -9.70 -5.64 -4.34
CA LEU A 111 -8.99 -4.52 -4.96
C LEU A 111 -8.09 -5.01 -6.09
N SER A 112 -8.20 -4.36 -7.24
CA SER A 112 -7.30 -4.56 -8.38
C SER A 112 -5.82 -4.41 -7.97
N GLN A 113 -4.92 -5.04 -8.74
CA GLN A 113 -3.47 -4.93 -8.48
C GLN A 113 -3.00 -3.48 -8.61
N THR A 114 -2.11 -3.07 -7.70
CA THR A 114 -1.48 -1.76 -7.78
C THR A 114 -0.57 -1.67 -8.99
N THR A 115 -0.27 -0.46 -9.42
CA THR A 115 0.68 -0.17 -10.50
C THR A 115 2.06 -0.78 -10.21
N LEU A 116 2.50 -0.77 -8.94
CA LEU A 116 3.76 -1.40 -8.55
C LEU A 116 3.69 -2.92 -8.62
N ASP A 117 2.60 -3.54 -8.17
CA ASP A 117 2.41 -4.99 -8.22
C ASP A 117 2.40 -5.47 -9.69
N THR A 118 1.68 -4.79 -10.58
CA THR A 118 1.73 -5.07 -12.02
C THR A 118 3.13 -4.90 -12.61
N SER A 119 3.85 -3.84 -12.21
CA SER A 119 5.22 -3.61 -12.68
C SER A 119 6.18 -4.72 -12.22
N LYS A 120 6.11 -5.13 -10.95
CA LYS A 120 6.90 -6.24 -10.40
C LYS A 120 6.66 -7.53 -11.19
N ILE A 121 5.40 -7.85 -11.50
CA ILE A 121 5.06 -9.04 -12.29
C ILE A 121 5.63 -8.95 -13.71
N GLN A 122 5.41 -7.81 -14.38
CA GLN A 122 5.83 -7.61 -15.77
C GLN A 122 7.35 -7.73 -15.97
N TYR A 123 8.15 -7.23 -15.03
CA TYR A 123 9.61 -7.16 -15.17
C TYR A 123 10.36 -8.24 -14.36
N ASN A 124 9.65 -9.12 -13.64
CA ASN A 124 10.29 -10.17 -12.87
C ASN A 124 10.98 -11.21 -13.77
N LYS A 125 12.20 -11.59 -13.38
CA LYS A 125 13.02 -12.61 -14.06
C LYS A 125 13.21 -13.87 -13.23
N ASP A 126 12.78 -13.87 -11.97
CA ASP A 126 12.87 -15.00 -11.07
C ASP A 126 11.69 -15.95 -11.29
N VAL A 127 11.96 -17.12 -11.88
CA VAL A 127 10.94 -18.13 -12.17
C VAL A 127 10.26 -18.65 -10.91
N GLY A 128 11.00 -18.79 -9.80
CA GLY A 128 10.44 -19.26 -8.53
C GLY A 128 9.43 -18.26 -7.97
N GLN A 129 9.77 -16.97 -7.99
CA GLN A 129 8.85 -15.91 -7.57
C GLN A 129 7.63 -15.79 -8.49
N ALA A 130 7.80 -15.98 -9.80
CA ALA A 130 6.68 -15.99 -10.74
C ALA A 130 5.69 -17.12 -10.45
N ILE A 131 6.19 -18.34 -10.20
CA ILE A 131 5.35 -19.48 -9.84
C ILE A 131 4.62 -19.21 -8.52
N LEU A 132 5.33 -18.72 -7.50
CA LEU A 132 4.73 -18.44 -6.19
C LEU A 132 3.64 -17.36 -6.29
N GLU A 133 3.88 -16.27 -7.00
CA GLU A 133 2.90 -15.19 -7.21
C GLU A 133 1.66 -15.73 -7.93
N SER A 134 1.84 -16.36 -9.09
CA SER A 134 0.69 -16.79 -9.89
C SER A 134 -0.11 -17.90 -9.21
N TYR A 135 0.55 -18.83 -8.52
CA TYR A 135 -0.14 -19.89 -7.79
C TYR A 135 -0.91 -19.36 -6.59
N SER A 136 -0.28 -18.50 -5.77
CA SER A 136 -0.95 -17.88 -4.62
C SER A 136 -2.16 -17.04 -5.05
N ARG A 137 -2.05 -16.32 -6.17
CA ARG A 137 -3.14 -15.50 -6.71
C ARG A 137 -4.32 -16.33 -7.20
N VAL A 138 -4.08 -17.48 -7.83
CA VAL A 138 -5.17 -18.41 -8.20
C VAL A 138 -5.88 -18.95 -6.96
N LEU A 139 -5.14 -19.31 -5.91
CA LEU A 139 -5.73 -19.78 -4.66
C LEU A 139 -6.53 -18.70 -3.94
N GLU A 140 -6.04 -17.47 -3.90
CA GLU A 140 -6.74 -16.31 -3.35
C GLU A 140 -8.05 -16.05 -4.10
N SER A 141 -8.04 -16.05 -5.44
CA SER A 141 -9.23 -15.87 -6.25
C SER A 141 -10.26 -16.98 -6.03
N LEU A 142 -9.81 -18.23 -5.92
CA LEU A 142 -10.69 -19.36 -5.63
C LEU A 142 -11.33 -19.23 -4.26
N ALA A 143 -10.56 -18.88 -3.23
CA ALA A 143 -11.08 -18.66 -1.88
C ALA A 143 -12.13 -17.54 -1.85
N TYR A 144 -11.86 -16.41 -2.52
CA TYR A 144 -12.81 -15.32 -2.66
C TYR A 144 -14.12 -15.77 -3.33
N ASN A 145 -14.03 -16.49 -4.46
CA ASN A 145 -15.21 -16.98 -5.16
C ASN A 145 -16.07 -17.92 -4.29
N ILE A 146 -15.44 -18.81 -3.52
CA ILE A 146 -16.15 -19.72 -2.61
C ILE A 146 -16.92 -18.94 -1.54
N VAL A 147 -16.29 -17.94 -0.92
CA VAL A 147 -16.95 -17.09 0.09
C VAL A 147 -18.12 -16.31 -0.53
N SER A 148 -17.90 -15.69 -1.70
CA SER A 148 -18.96 -14.97 -2.41
C SER A 148 -20.16 -15.86 -2.74
N TRP A 149 -19.93 -17.09 -3.19
CA TRP A 149 -21.02 -18.03 -3.49
C TRP A 149 -21.79 -18.45 -2.23
N ILE A 150 -21.11 -18.60 -1.10
CA ILE A 150 -21.77 -18.88 0.19
C ILE A 150 -22.66 -17.69 0.58
N ASP A 151 -22.14 -16.47 0.47
CA ASP A 151 -22.89 -15.24 0.79
C ASP A 151 -24.12 -15.08 -0.12
N ASP A 152 -24.00 -15.34 -1.43
CA ASP A 152 -25.12 -15.28 -2.37
C ASP A 152 -26.25 -16.25 -1.97
N VAL A 153 -25.91 -17.47 -1.57
CA VAL A 153 -26.88 -18.47 -1.11
C VAL A 153 -27.54 -18.02 0.20
N LEU A 154 -26.77 -17.50 1.16
CA LEU A 154 -27.29 -16.99 2.43
C LEU A 154 -28.24 -15.79 2.22
N LEU A 155 -27.91 -14.90 1.28
CA LEU A 155 -28.75 -13.75 0.92
C LEU A 155 -30.07 -14.21 0.28
N ALA A 156 -30.03 -15.20 -0.61
CA ALA A 156 -31.23 -15.77 -1.22
C ALA A 156 -32.14 -16.44 -0.17
N ASP A 157 -31.58 -17.26 0.73
CA ASP A 157 -32.31 -17.90 1.83
C ASP A 157 -32.95 -16.87 2.77
N GLY A 158 -32.20 -15.85 3.18
CA GLY A 158 -32.71 -14.77 4.02
C GLY A 158 -33.84 -13.96 3.35
N SER A 159 -33.81 -13.82 2.03
CA SER A 159 -34.85 -13.15 1.26
C SER A 159 -36.12 -14.00 1.13
N CYS A 160 -35.99 -15.32 1.00
CA CYS A 160 -37.13 -16.24 0.99
C CYS A 160 -37.83 -16.32 2.36
N LYS A 161 -37.09 -16.26 3.47
CA LYS A 161 -37.65 -16.32 4.84
C LYS A 161 -38.40 -15.06 5.28
N LYS A 162 -38.18 -13.93 4.61
CA LYS A 162 -38.87 -12.65 4.88
C LYS A 162 -40.18 -12.48 4.11
N ARG A 163 -40.57 -13.46 3.30
CA ARG A 163 -41.86 -13.57 2.60
C ARG A 163 -42.80 -14.51 3.34
#